data_AF-E6ME09-F1
#
_entry.id   AF-E6ME09-F1
#
_cell.length_a   1.000
_cell.length_b   1.000
_cell.length_c   1.000
_cell.angle_alpha   90.00
_cell.angle_beta   90.00
_cell.angle_gamma   90.00
#
_symmetry.space_group_name_H-M   'P 1'
#
loop_
_entity.id
_entity.type
_entity.pdbx_description
1 polymer ?
#
loop_
_entity_poly.entity_id
_entity_poly.type
_entity_poly.pdbx_seq_one_letter_code
_entity_poly.pdbx_strand_id
1 'polypeptide(L)'
;MSSARKQFAVIVCLMLAISMLTGCGSEAKKEMQTAVSSANELIEKTGKPYDAATKKNLEKAIASADGAKDDDAYVKVTKKVKTTARAYQNSVKQLKQVTNPKEAFLIERAKTVGTITNVETATEENDPNKLLGKSDGYTSYIAMKSSLVTDDYYKDMSPVEAGVNGGAVIEAYKTKKDAKAREKYLASFDGSGALSSGSHMVIGTLVVRTSNELTATQQKELEKNIIDALIRLED
;
A
#
# COMPACT_ATOMS: atom_id res chain seq x y z
N MET A 1 -20.38 10.26 34.79
CA MET A 1 -20.14 11.70 34.60
C MET A 1 -18.88 11.89 33.79
N SER A 2 -19.02 12.58 32.64
CA SER A 2 -18.01 13.28 31.83
C SER A 2 -16.73 12.50 31.44
N SER A 3 -16.41 12.27 30.16
CA SER A 3 -16.34 13.28 29.12
C SER A 3 -16.44 12.63 27.74
N ALA A 4 -17.58 12.88 27.09
CA ALA A 4 -17.71 12.78 25.65
C ALA A 4 -16.86 13.87 24.99
N ARG A 5 -16.13 13.51 23.93
CA ARG A 5 -15.80 14.30 22.72
C ARG A 5 -14.37 14.02 22.22
N LYS A 6 -14.29 13.43 21.03
CA LYS A 6 -13.32 13.64 19.94
C LYS A 6 -13.64 12.61 18.84
N GLN A 7 -14.78 12.79 18.15
CA GLN A 7 -14.85 13.36 16.79
C GLN A 7 -13.93 12.65 15.79
N PHE A 8 -14.48 11.65 15.08
CA PHE A 8 -14.20 11.38 13.67
C PHE A 8 -15.36 10.56 13.08
N ALA A 9 -16.59 11.04 13.31
CA ALA A 9 -17.72 10.71 12.44
C ALA A 9 -17.82 11.89 11.48
N VAL A 10 -17.29 11.72 10.27
CA VAL A 10 -17.54 12.64 9.16
C VAL A 10 -19.01 12.42 8.77
N ILE A 11 -19.91 13.06 9.52
CA ILE A 11 -21.29 13.31 9.11
C ILE A 11 -21.19 14.45 8.11
N VAL A 12 -20.93 14.12 6.84
CA VAL A 12 -21.15 15.04 5.72
C VAL A 12 -22.55 14.74 5.21
N CYS A 13 -23.47 15.61 5.59
CA CYS A 13 -24.80 15.80 5.01
C CYS A 13 -25.64 14.54 4.75
N LEU A 14 -26.19 13.96 5.83
CA LEU A 14 -27.50 13.32 5.76
C LEU A 14 -28.58 14.40 5.67
N MET A 15 -28.66 15.05 4.51
CA MET A 15 -29.88 15.72 4.03
C MET A 15 -30.20 15.21 2.61
N LEU A 16 -30.21 13.88 2.43
CA LEU A 16 -31.05 13.28 1.41
C LEU A 16 -32.47 13.13 2.00
N ALA A 17 -33.12 14.28 2.20
CA ALA A 17 -34.56 14.30 2.04
C ALA A 17 -34.80 14.00 0.56
N ILE A 18 -35.25 12.78 0.28
CA ILE A 18 -35.91 12.42 -0.97
C ILE A 18 -37.24 13.20 -0.95
N SER A 19 -37.17 14.50 -1.20
CA SER A 19 -38.33 15.24 -1.68
C SER A 19 -38.41 14.94 -3.16
N MET A 20 -39.34 14.07 -3.53
CA MET A 20 -39.88 14.02 -4.87
C MET A 20 -40.35 15.44 -5.22
N LEU A 21 -39.50 16.21 -5.89
CA LEU A 21 -39.80 17.55 -6.37
C LEU A 21 -39.34 17.63 -7.81
N THR A 22 -40.32 17.44 -8.67
CA THR A 22 -40.42 18.01 -10.01
C THR A 22 -40.02 19.50 -9.96
N GLY A 23 -38.73 19.75 -10.16
CA GLY A 23 -38.14 21.06 -10.32
C GLY A 23 -36.98 20.93 -11.31
N CYS A 24 -36.95 21.81 -12.30
CA CYS A 24 -36.04 21.81 -13.45
C CYS A 24 -34.56 21.95 -13.03
N GLY A 25 -33.97 20.90 -12.45
CA GLY A 25 -32.53 20.79 -12.26
C GLY A 25 -31.90 20.37 -13.58
N SER A 26 -30.89 21.11 -14.03
CA SER A 26 -30.12 20.75 -15.22
C SER A 26 -29.58 19.33 -15.13
N GLU A 27 -29.42 18.68 -16.27
CA GLU A 27 -28.92 17.30 -16.32
C GLU A 27 -27.52 17.18 -15.70
N ALA A 28 -26.68 18.22 -15.89
CA ALA A 28 -25.37 18.32 -15.27
C ALA A 28 -25.44 18.26 -13.72
N LYS A 29 -26.43 18.93 -13.12
CA LYS A 29 -26.64 18.91 -11.66
C LYS A 29 -27.02 17.52 -11.17
N LYS A 30 -27.92 16.82 -11.88
CA LYS A 30 -28.34 15.46 -11.52
C LYS A 30 -27.18 14.47 -11.64
N GLU A 31 -26.36 14.59 -12.67
CA GLU A 31 -25.17 13.74 -12.84
C GLU A 31 -24.17 13.95 -11.70
N MET A 32 -23.93 15.21 -11.32
CA MET A 32 -23.07 15.55 -10.18
C MET A 32 -23.59 14.93 -8.88
N GLN A 33 -24.88 15.10 -8.58
CA GLN A 33 -25.51 14.52 -7.39
C GLN A 33 -25.39 12.99 -7.38
N THR A 34 -25.61 12.34 -8.52
CA THR A 34 -25.44 10.89 -8.68
C THR A 34 -24.01 10.45 -8.42
N ALA A 35 -23.02 11.19 -8.95
CA ALA A 35 -21.60 10.91 -8.71
C ALA A 35 -21.22 11.08 -7.23
N VAL A 36 -21.75 12.10 -6.56
CA VAL A 36 -21.55 12.33 -5.11
C VAL A 36 -22.16 11.18 -4.30
N SER A 37 -23.41 10.79 -4.56
CA SER A 37 -24.05 9.67 -3.86
C SER A 37 -23.26 8.37 -4.05
N SER A 38 -22.84 8.06 -5.28
CA SER A 38 -22.02 6.87 -5.57
C SER A 38 -20.68 6.90 -4.84
N ALA A 39 -20.05 8.07 -4.73
CA ALA A 39 -18.78 8.24 -4.03
C ALA A 39 -18.92 8.10 -2.50
N ASN A 40 -20.02 8.59 -1.92
CA ASN A 40 -20.32 8.38 -0.50
C ASN A 40 -20.54 6.89 -0.20
N GLU A 41 -21.35 6.20 -1.02
CA GLU A 41 -21.53 4.74 -0.89
C GLU A 41 -20.20 3.98 -1.01
N LEU A 42 -19.32 4.41 -1.93
CA LEU A 42 -17.99 3.81 -2.07
C LEU A 42 -17.19 3.97 -0.76
N ILE A 43 -17.20 5.13 -0.13
CA ILE A 43 -16.50 5.38 1.15
C ILE A 43 -17.07 4.49 2.28
N GLU A 44 -18.38 4.31 2.32
CA GLU A 44 -19.06 3.51 3.35
C GLU A 44 -18.85 2.01 3.19
N LYS A 45 -18.91 1.52 1.94
CA LYS A 45 -18.86 0.08 1.64
C LYS A 45 -17.45 -0.48 1.54
N THR A 46 -16.44 0.36 1.33
CA THR A 46 -15.06 -0.11 1.11
C THR A 46 -14.17 0.02 2.34
N GLY A 47 -13.09 -0.77 2.35
CA GLY A 47 -12.09 -0.76 3.42
C GLY A 47 -11.16 0.44 3.38
N LYS A 48 -10.10 0.38 4.20
CA LYS A 48 -9.06 1.41 4.22
C LYS A 48 -8.31 1.45 2.88
N PRO A 49 -7.93 2.64 2.38
CA PRO A 49 -7.05 2.76 1.22
C PRO A 49 -5.59 2.48 1.60
N TYR A 50 -4.77 2.12 0.62
CA TYR A 50 -3.32 2.05 0.75
C TYR A 50 -2.73 3.43 1.07
N ASP A 51 -3.04 4.41 0.22
CA ASP A 51 -2.74 5.83 0.42
C ASP A 51 -3.95 6.56 1.01
N ALA A 52 -3.82 6.97 2.28
CA ALA A 52 -4.84 7.72 3.02
C ALA A 52 -5.22 9.06 2.36
N ALA A 53 -4.32 9.67 1.57
CA ALA A 53 -4.61 10.92 0.87
C ALA A 53 -5.72 10.75 -0.18
N THR A 54 -5.87 9.55 -0.78
CA THR A 54 -6.91 9.28 -1.78
C THR A 54 -8.33 9.45 -1.21
N LYS A 55 -8.58 8.95 0.01
CA LYS A 55 -9.86 9.16 0.71
C LYS A 55 -10.10 10.63 1.02
N LYS A 56 -9.09 11.31 1.58
CA LYS A 56 -9.16 12.75 1.88
C LYS A 56 -9.43 13.59 0.63
N ASN A 57 -8.86 13.22 -0.50
CA ASN A 57 -9.05 13.91 -1.77
C ASN A 57 -10.46 13.67 -2.34
N LEU A 58 -11.01 12.47 -2.18
CA LEU A 58 -12.40 12.15 -2.52
C LEU A 58 -13.38 12.95 -1.66
N GLU A 59 -13.19 12.97 -0.34
CA GLU A 59 -14.01 13.77 0.59
C GLU A 59 -13.99 15.27 0.22
N LYS A 60 -12.82 15.81 -0.12
CA LYS A 60 -12.69 17.20 -0.62
C LYS A 60 -13.38 17.42 -1.96
N ALA A 61 -13.37 16.43 -2.86
CA ALA A 61 -14.05 16.54 -4.15
C ALA A 61 -15.57 16.55 -3.96
N ILE A 62 -16.09 15.69 -3.08
CA ILE A 62 -17.50 15.66 -2.69
C ILE A 62 -17.92 17.00 -2.09
N ALA A 63 -17.17 17.53 -1.13
CA ALA A 63 -17.47 18.82 -0.49
C ALA A 63 -17.48 20.01 -1.48
N SER A 64 -16.78 19.92 -2.61
CA SER A 64 -16.82 20.98 -3.62
C SER A 64 -18.14 21.06 -4.41
N ALA A 65 -19.02 20.06 -4.29
CA ALA A 65 -20.35 20.07 -4.91
C ALA A 65 -21.26 21.18 -4.35
N ASP A 66 -21.13 21.51 -3.06
CA ASP A 66 -21.93 22.55 -2.40
C ASP A 66 -21.67 23.96 -2.97
N GLY A 67 -20.49 24.16 -3.56
CA GLY A 67 -20.09 25.43 -4.18
C GLY A 67 -20.47 25.59 -5.65
N ALA A 68 -21.00 24.54 -6.30
CA ALA A 68 -21.32 24.57 -7.73
C ALA A 68 -22.66 25.27 -7.99
N LYS A 69 -22.66 26.24 -8.89
CA LYS A 69 -23.81 27.15 -9.13
C LYS A 69 -24.41 27.07 -10.52
N ASP A 70 -23.71 26.47 -11.47
CA ASP A 70 -24.06 26.38 -12.88
C ASP A 70 -23.59 25.05 -13.49
N ASP A 71 -24.01 24.78 -14.72
CA ASP A 71 -23.75 23.51 -15.41
C ASP A 71 -22.25 23.26 -15.65
N ASP A 72 -21.49 24.31 -15.95
CA ASP A 72 -20.04 24.22 -16.11
C ASP A 72 -19.36 23.80 -14.80
N ALA A 73 -19.79 24.37 -13.67
CA ALA A 73 -19.32 23.98 -12.34
C ALA A 73 -19.73 22.54 -12.00
N TYR A 74 -20.98 22.15 -12.31
CA TYR A 74 -21.46 20.79 -12.09
C TYR A 74 -20.63 19.77 -12.87
N VAL A 75 -20.38 19.99 -14.16
CA VAL A 75 -19.52 19.11 -14.99
C VAL A 75 -18.10 18.99 -14.42
N LYS A 76 -17.49 20.11 -14.00
CA LYS A 76 -16.15 20.12 -13.40
C LYS A 76 -16.10 19.31 -12.11
N VAL A 77 -17.08 19.50 -11.22
CA VAL A 77 -17.17 18.73 -9.97
C VAL A 77 -17.41 17.25 -10.25
N THR A 78 -18.33 16.90 -11.15
CA THR A 78 -18.60 15.50 -11.55
C THR A 78 -17.32 14.80 -11.99
N LYS A 79 -16.53 15.42 -12.88
CA LYS A 79 -15.25 14.86 -13.34
C LYS A 79 -14.28 14.67 -12.17
N LYS A 80 -14.16 15.66 -11.29
CA LYS A 80 -13.27 15.60 -10.12
C LYS A 80 -13.67 14.48 -9.16
N VAL A 81 -14.96 14.35 -8.85
CA VAL A 81 -15.50 13.28 -7.99
C VAL A 81 -15.23 11.91 -8.63
N LYS A 82 -15.54 11.72 -9.91
CA LYS A 82 -15.30 10.45 -10.62
C LYS A 82 -13.81 10.07 -10.62
N THR A 83 -12.91 11.01 -10.91
CA THR A 83 -11.46 10.75 -10.90
C THR A 83 -10.94 10.39 -9.50
N THR A 84 -11.34 11.14 -8.48
CA THR A 84 -10.90 10.87 -7.10
C THR A 84 -11.52 9.59 -6.54
N ALA A 85 -12.75 9.25 -6.94
CA ALA A 85 -13.40 7.98 -6.58
C ALA A 85 -12.64 6.78 -7.16
N ARG A 86 -12.23 6.86 -8.43
CA ARG A 86 -11.38 5.84 -9.05
C ARG A 86 -10.03 5.70 -8.35
N ALA A 87 -9.37 6.81 -8.01
CA ALA A 87 -8.11 6.79 -7.28
C ALA A 87 -8.25 6.14 -5.88
N TYR A 88 -9.32 6.46 -5.15
CA TYR A 88 -9.64 5.82 -3.87
C TYR A 88 -9.91 4.33 -4.02
N GLN A 89 -10.74 3.93 -4.99
CA GLN A 89 -11.03 2.53 -5.27
C GLN A 89 -9.77 1.74 -5.63
N ASN A 90 -8.89 2.30 -6.45
CA ASN A 90 -7.61 1.69 -6.79
C ASN A 90 -6.74 1.53 -5.54
N SER A 91 -6.65 2.57 -4.71
CA SER A 91 -5.90 2.53 -3.45
C SER A 91 -6.41 1.45 -2.47
N VAL A 92 -7.73 1.21 -2.42
CA VAL A 92 -8.31 0.09 -1.66
C VAL A 92 -7.88 -1.26 -2.24
N LYS A 93 -7.92 -1.43 -3.57
CA LYS A 93 -7.45 -2.66 -4.24
C LYS A 93 -5.97 -2.91 -3.98
N GLN A 94 -5.15 -1.87 -4.03
CA GLN A 94 -3.72 -1.94 -3.75
C GLN A 94 -3.44 -2.43 -2.33
N LEU A 95 -4.14 -1.89 -1.33
CA LEU A 95 -3.96 -2.36 0.06
C LEU A 95 -4.31 -3.84 0.19
N LYS A 96 -5.35 -4.31 -0.51
CA LYS A 96 -5.75 -5.72 -0.50
C LYS A 96 -4.64 -6.63 -1.06
N GLN A 97 -3.91 -6.21 -2.10
CA GLN A 97 -2.79 -6.99 -2.63
C GLN A 97 -1.67 -7.21 -1.62
N VAL A 98 -1.41 -6.23 -0.75
CA VAL A 98 -0.33 -6.30 0.25
C VAL A 98 -0.83 -6.67 1.65
N THR A 99 -2.08 -7.14 1.77
CA THR A 99 -2.65 -7.58 3.04
C THR A 99 -2.80 -9.10 3.03
N ASN A 100 -1.90 -9.78 3.74
CA ASN A 100 -1.81 -11.23 3.82
C ASN A 100 -1.83 -11.92 2.43
N PRO A 101 -0.96 -11.51 1.49
CA PRO A 101 -0.91 -12.13 0.16
C PRO A 101 -0.43 -13.58 0.22
N LYS A 102 -0.72 -14.33 -0.85
CA LYS A 102 -0.16 -15.66 -1.07
C LYS A 102 1.31 -15.55 -1.48
N GLU A 103 2.11 -16.54 -1.10
CA GLU A 103 3.52 -16.62 -1.47
C GLU A 103 3.74 -16.54 -2.99
N ALA A 104 2.96 -17.29 -3.77
CA ALA A 104 3.06 -17.30 -5.23
C ALA A 104 2.92 -15.90 -5.84
N PHE A 105 1.97 -15.08 -5.35
CA PHE A 105 1.81 -13.70 -5.78
C PHE A 105 3.08 -12.88 -5.50
N LEU A 106 3.70 -13.04 -4.34
CA LEU A 106 4.93 -12.30 -4.00
C LEU A 106 6.09 -12.67 -4.92
N ILE A 107 6.25 -13.97 -5.23
CA ILE A 107 7.27 -14.46 -6.17
C ILE A 107 7.05 -13.86 -7.56
N GLU A 108 5.81 -13.89 -8.07
CA GLU A 108 5.46 -13.33 -9.37
C GLU A 108 5.75 -11.83 -9.44
N ARG A 109 5.37 -11.07 -8.41
CA ARG A 109 5.67 -9.63 -8.34
C ARG A 109 7.17 -9.35 -8.29
N ALA A 110 7.92 -10.08 -7.45
CA ALA A 110 9.37 -9.94 -7.31
C ALA A 110 10.11 -10.12 -8.65
N LYS A 111 9.72 -11.14 -9.43
CA LYS A 111 10.32 -11.42 -10.76
C LYS A 111 10.09 -10.32 -11.79
N THR A 112 9.16 -9.39 -11.57
CA THR A 112 8.89 -8.28 -12.51
C THR A 112 9.78 -7.05 -12.27
N VAL A 113 10.62 -7.08 -11.23
CA VAL A 113 11.54 -6.00 -10.91
C VAL A 113 12.83 -6.19 -11.72
N GLY A 114 13.15 -5.25 -12.62
CA GLY A 114 14.18 -5.45 -13.65
C GLY A 114 15.61 -5.69 -13.14
N THR A 115 15.94 -5.26 -11.91
CA THR A 115 17.26 -5.52 -11.29
C THR A 115 17.31 -6.84 -10.53
N ILE A 116 16.18 -7.51 -10.32
CA ILE A 116 16.14 -8.81 -9.65
C ILE A 116 16.51 -9.90 -10.64
N THR A 117 17.59 -10.62 -10.33
CA THR A 117 18.16 -11.67 -11.20
C THR A 117 17.74 -13.07 -10.78
N ASN A 118 17.43 -13.27 -9.50
CA ASN A 118 16.96 -14.55 -8.98
C ASN A 118 16.06 -14.35 -7.75
N VAL A 119 15.11 -15.27 -7.55
CA VAL A 119 14.14 -15.25 -6.45
C VAL A 119 14.00 -16.65 -5.88
N GLU A 120 14.08 -16.77 -4.55
CA GLU A 120 13.90 -18.03 -3.84
C GLU A 120 13.08 -17.79 -2.57
N THR A 121 12.30 -18.79 -2.14
CA THR A 121 11.54 -18.73 -0.89
C THR A 121 12.18 -19.62 0.16
N ALA A 122 12.20 -19.16 1.40
CA ALA A 122 12.72 -19.96 2.50
C ALA A 122 11.71 -21.03 2.93
N THR A 123 12.24 -22.16 3.39
CA THR A 123 11.57 -23.17 4.19
C THR A 123 11.94 -23.00 5.67
N GLU A 124 11.27 -23.70 6.59
CA GLU A 124 11.62 -23.62 8.01
C GLU A 124 13.06 -24.09 8.27
N GLU A 125 13.57 -24.99 7.42
CA GLU A 125 14.92 -25.55 7.51
C GLU A 125 16.00 -24.56 7.09
N ASN A 126 15.80 -23.83 5.98
CA ASN A 126 16.82 -22.93 5.43
C ASN A 126 16.61 -21.45 5.77
N ASP A 127 15.54 -21.09 6.48
CA ASP A 127 15.27 -19.72 6.91
C ASP A 127 16.44 -19.16 7.76
N PRO A 128 17.10 -18.05 7.34
CA PRO A 128 18.23 -17.47 8.08
C PRO A 128 17.84 -16.90 9.44
N ASN A 129 16.58 -16.46 9.66
CA ASN A 129 16.16 -15.90 10.96
C ASN A 129 15.42 -16.90 11.85
N LYS A 130 15.08 -18.09 11.34
CA LYS A 130 14.29 -19.11 12.05
C LYS A 130 12.93 -18.60 12.57
N LEU A 131 12.34 -17.64 11.86
CA LEU A 131 11.04 -17.03 12.16
C LEU A 131 9.91 -17.60 11.30
N LEU A 132 10.20 -18.28 10.19
CA LEU A 132 9.16 -18.84 9.31
C LEU A 132 8.21 -19.75 10.10
N GLY A 133 6.91 -19.50 9.97
CA GLY A 133 5.85 -20.31 10.59
C GLY A 133 5.65 -20.08 12.09
N LYS A 134 6.51 -19.32 12.78
CA LYS A 134 6.37 -19.02 14.21
C LYS A 134 5.15 -18.12 14.49
N SER A 135 4.68 -18.12 15.74
CA SER A 135 3.47 -17.37 16.14
C SER A 135 3.56 -15.87 15.90
N ASP A 136 4.76 -15.31 16.08
CA ASP A 136 5.14 -13.90 15.93
C ASP A 136 6.06 -13.66 14.71
N GLY A 137 6.33 -14.71 13.92
CA GLY A 137 7.17 -14.65 12.75
C GLY A 137 6.39 -14.42 11.45
N TYR A 138 7.12 -14.47 10.33
CA TYR A 138 6.53 -14.37 8.99
C TYR A 138 5.94 -15.70 8.52
N THR A 139 4.93 -15.60 7.66
CA THR A 139 4.31 -16.71 6.95
C THR A 139 5.05 -17.07 5.66
N SER A 140 5.80 -16.12 5.09
CA SER A 140 6.63 -16.32 3.91
C SER A 140 7.85 -15.42 3.96
N TYR A 141 8.97 -15.89 3.42
CA TYR A 141 10.21 -15.15 3.25
C TYR A 141 10.68 -15.30 1.81
N ILE A 142 10.65 -14.21 1.05
CA ILE A 142 11.04 -14.18 -0.36
C ILE A 142 12.38 -13.46 -0.43
N ALA A 143 13.44 -14.20 -0.75
CA ALA A 143 14.77 -13.65 -0.92
C ALA A 143 15.05 -13.37 -2.40
N MET A 144 15.72 -12.26 -2.69
CA MET A 144 15.98 -11.79 -4.04
C MET A 144 17.45 -11.40 -4.21
N LYS A 145 18.08 -11.94 -5.26
CA LYS A 145 19.37 -11.47 -5.75
C LYS A 145 19.14 -10.27 -6.66
N SER A 146 19.91 -9.21 -6.45
CA SER A 146 19.87 -8.01 -7.29
C SER A 146 21.18 -7.86 -8.08
N SER A 147 21.10 -7.47 -9.35
CA SER A 147 22.27 -7.11 -10.17
C SER A 147 23.02 -5.88 -9.65
N LEU A 148 22.43 -5.13 -8.71
CA LEU A 148 23.06 -3.98 -8.05
C LEU A 148 24.06 -4.39 -6.97
N VAL A 149 24.01 -5.63 -6.46
CA VAL A 149 24.98 -6.15 -5.50
C VAL A 149 26.14 -6.77 -6.26
N THR A 150 27.31 -6.13 -6.20
CA THR A 150 28.51 -6.51 -6.96
C THR A 150 29.55 -7.23 -6.12
N ASP A 151 29.30 -7.46 -4.83
CA ASP A 151 30.21 -8.23 -3.97
C ASP A 151 30.16 -9.72 -4.36
N ASP A 152 31.31 -10.23 -4.80
CA ASP A 152 31.49 -11.61 -5.25
C ASP A 152 31.26 -12.64 -4.13
N TYR A 153 31.34 -12.24 -2.85
CA TYR A 153 31.06 -13.14 -1.72
C TYR A 153 29.66 -13.78 -1.83
N TYR A 154 28.67 -13.04 -2.33
CA TYR A 154 27.30 -13.54 -2.46
C TYR A 154 27.00 -14.22 -3.80
N LYS A 155 27.98 -14.31 -4.71
CA LYS A 155 27.73 -14.70 -6.11
C LYS A 155 27.21 -16.12 -6.27
N ASP A 156 27.82 -17.05 -5.55
CA ASP A 156 27.51 -18.49 -5.63
C ASP A 156 26.49 -18.94 -4.57
N MET A 157 26.04 -18.01 -3.72
CA MET A 157 24.98 -18.26 -2.74
C MET A 157 23.61 -18.22 -3.41
N SER A 158 22.71 -19.10 -2.97
CA SER A 158 21.29 -19.00 -3.29
C SER A 158 20.70 -17.67 -2.76
N PRO A 159 19.57 -17.18 -3.30
CA PRO A 159 18.94 -15.99 -2.74
C PRO A 159 18.64 -16.12 -1.24
N VAL A 160 18.17 -17.28 -0.75
CA VAL A 160 17.91 -17.49 0.68
C VAL A 160 19.19 -17.49 1.51
N GLU A 161 20.27 -18.13 1.02
CA GLU A 161 21.59 -18.12 1.68
C GLU A 161 22.18 -16.71 1.79
N ALA A 162 22.08 -15.91 0.71
CA ALA A 162 22.52 -14.52 0.70
C ALA A 162 21.61 -13.59 1.52
N GLY A 163 20.36 -14.00 1.75
CA GLY A 163 19.36 -13.24 2.49
C GLY A 163 19.17 -11.81 1.96
N VAL A 164 19.06 -10.85 2.89
CA VAL A 164 18.92 -9.43 2.52
C VAL A 164 20.18 -8.88 1.84
N ASN A 165 21.36 -9.41 2.18
CA ASN A 165 22.63 -8.90 1.64
C ASN A 165 22.76 -9.16 0.14
N GLY A 166 22.15 -10.24 -0.36
CA GLY A 166 22.07 -10.57 -1.79
C GLY A 166 21.29 -9.56 -2.64
N GLY A 167 20.50 -8.68 -2.03
CA GLY A 167 19.79 -7.61 -2.73
C GLY A 167 18.59 -7.09 -1.96
N ALA A 168 17.58 -7.95 -1.78
CA ALA A 168 16.36 -7.57 -1.08
C ALA A 168 15.59 -8.79 -0.55
N VAL A 169 14.70 -8.56 0.41
CA VAL A 169 13.81 -9.57 0.99
C VAL A 169 12.41 -9.01 1.16
N ILE A 170 11.40 -9.85 0.95
CA ILE A 170 10.01 -9.60 1.39
C ILE A 170 9.67 -10.59 2.50
N GLU A 171 9.35 -10.07 3.69
CA GLU A 171 8.84 -10.85 4.81
C GLU A 171 7.33 -10.62 4.93
N ALA A 172 6.50 -11.67 4.78
CA ALA A 172 5.05 -11.55 4.86
C ALA A 172 4.53 -11.95 6.23
N TYR A 173 3.71 -11.11 6.86
CA TYR A 173 3.16 -11.37 8.20
C TYR A 173 1.64 -11.56 8.16
N LYS A 174 1.12 -12.26 9.18
CA LYS A 174 -0.32 -12.45 9.38
C LYS A 174 -1.04 -11.12 9.59
N THR A 175 -0.41 -10.19 10.32
CA THR A 175 -1.01 -8.89 10.64
C THR A 175 -0.05 -7.74 10.41
N LYS A 176 -0.61 -6.54 10.19
CA LYS A 176 0.16 -5.30 10.09
C LYS A 176 0.91 -4.98 11.40
N LYS A 177 0.37 -5.41 12.54
CA LYS A 177 1.00 -5.21 13.85
C LYS A 177 2.32 -5.98 13.93
N ASP A 178 2.34 -7.22 13.45
CA ASP A 178 3.54 -8.07 13.48
C ASP A 178 4.60 -7.54 12.51
N ALA A 179 4.19 -7.13 11.30
CA ALA A 179 5.08 -6.45 10.35
C ALA A 179 5.71 -5.17 10.96
N LYS A 180 4.93 -4.37 11.70
CA LYS A 180 5.44 -3.18 12.40
C LYS A 180 6.32 -3.51 13.60
N ALA A 181 6.08 -4.61 14.30
CA ALA A 181 6.95 -5.08 15.36
C ALA A 181 8.33 -5.48 14.78
N ARG A 182 8.34 -6.16 13.62
CA ARG A 182 9.57 -6.46 12.90
C ARG A 182 10.31 -5.21 12.44
N GLU A 183 9.63 -4.27 11.79
CA GLU A 183 10.24 -3.00 11.37
C GLU A 183 10.88 -2.27 12.56
N LYS A 184 10.19 -2.21 13.71
CA LYS A 184 10.74 -1.61 14.93
C LYS A 184 11.97 -2.36 15.44
N TYR A 185 11.99 -3.69 15.36
CA TYR A 185 13.16 -4.48 15.70
C TYR A 185 14.34 -4.15 14.78
N LEU A 186 14.13 -4.13 13.45
CA LEU A 186 15.16 -3.79 12.46
C LEU A 186 15.71 -2.38 12.70
N ALA A 187 14.81 -1.42 12.97
CA ALA A 187 15.18 -0.04 13.26
C ALA A 187 16.09 0.13 14.49
N SER A 188 16.11 -0.84 15.42
CA SER A 188 17.03 -0.79 16.58
C SER A 188 18.50 -1.03 16.20
N PHE A 189 18.75 -1.47 14.97
CA PHE A 189 20.09 -1.66 14.40
C PHE A 189 20.42 -0.62 13.32
N ASP A 190 19.56 0.39 13.10
CA ASP A 190 19.83 1.46 12.16
C ASP A 190 21.04 2.29 12.64
N GLY A 191 22.01 2.51 11.75
CA GLY A 191 23.22 3.26 12.06
C GLY A 191 24.33 3.06 11.04
N SER A 192 25.45 3.74 11.24
CA SER A 192 26.65 3.53 10.43
C SER A 192 27.43 2.34 10.98
N GLY A 193 27.51 1.23 10.23
CA GLY A 193 28.34 0.09 10.60
C GLY A 193 27.90 -1.23 9.96
N ALA A 194 28.70 -2.26 10.17
CA ALA A 194 28.49 -3.61 9.61
C ALA A 194 27.21 -4.31 10.09
N LEU A 195 26.54 -3.78 11.12
CA LEU A 195 25.30 -4.32 11.67
C LEU A 195 24.04 -3.60 11.16
N SER A 196 24.19 -2.63 10.25
CA SER A 196 23.06 -1.91 9.66
C SER A 196 22.09 -2.87 8.98
N SER A 197 20.80 -2.71 9.26
CA SER A 197 19.74 -3.55 8.69
C SER A 197 19.43 -3.25 7.22
N GLY A 198 20.12 -2.28 6.62
CA GLY A 198 19.75 -1.69 5.33
C GLY A 198 18.42 -0.95 5.43
N SER A 199 17.78 -0.67 4.30
CA SER A 199 16.44 -0.07 4.29
C SER A 199 15.36 -1.10 4.62
N HIS A 200 14.31 -0.64 5.29
CA HIS A 200 13.14 -1.45 5.61
C HIS A 200 11.87 -0.60 5.61
N MET A 201 10.80 -1.13 5.01
CA MET A 201 9.50 -0.46 4.95
C MET A 201 8.35 -1.45 5.08
N VAL A 202 7.36 -1.10 5.90
CA VAL A 202 6.08 -1.82 5.99
C VAL A 202 5.07 -1.34 4.95
N ILE A 203 4.57 -2.26 4.12
CA ILE A 203 3.41 -2.06 3.24
C ILE A 203 2.33 -3.11 3.55
N GLY A 204 1.14 -2.69 3.98
CA GLY A 204 0.10 -3.62 4.43
C GLY A 204 0.57 -4.54 5.57
N THR A 205 0.74 -5.83 5.30
CA THR A 205 1.30 -6.83 6.22
C THR A 205 2.67 -7.36 5.78
N LEU A 206 3.34 -6.68 4.84
CA LEU A 206 4.67 -7.03 4.37
C LEU A 206 5.71 -6.11 4.98
N VAL A 207 6.93 -6.62 5.17
CA VAL A 207 8.15 -5.85 5.37
C VAL A 207 9.03 -6.06 4.14
N VAL A 208 9.31 -5.00 3.40
CA VAL A 208 10.30 -5.00 2.32
C VAL A 208 11.62 -4.53 2.91
N ARG A 209 12.71 -5.23 2.63
CA ARG A 209 14.06 -4.89 3.08
C ARG A 209 15.02 -4.86 1.90
N THR A 210 15.98 -3.94 1.88
CA THR A 210 17.05 -3.92 0.87
C THR A 210 18.43 -3.97 1.51
N SER A 211 19.38 -4.57 0.79
CA SER A 211 20.76 -4.77 1.24
C SER A 211 21.45 -3.49 1.68
N ASN A 212 22.23 -3.58 2.77
CA ASN A 212 23.13 -2.52 3.21
C ASN A 212 24.41 -2.43 2.35
N GLU A 213 24.65 -3.41 1.47
CA GLU A 213 25.72 -3.35 0.45
C GLU A 213 25.44 -2.29 -0.63
N LEU A 214 24.17 -1.87 -0.74
CA LEU A 214 23.74 -0.87 -1.71
C LEU A 214 23.92 0.54 -1.14
N THR A 215 24.24 1.49 -2.02
CA THR A 215 24.19 2.92 -1.66
C THR A 215 22.76 3.31 -1.26
N ALA A 216 22.61 4.36 -0.45
CA ALA A 216 21.29 4.84 -0.02
C ALA A 216 20.34 5.14 -1.20
N THR A 217 20.86 5.65 -2.31
CA THR A 217 20.08 5.90 -3.54
C THR A 217 19.58 4.59 -4.16
N GLN A 218 20.45 3.58 -4.28
CA GLN A 218 20.08 2.27 -4.81
C GLN A 218 19.08 1.55 -3.91
N GLN A 219 19.23 1.63 -2.58
CA GLN A 219 18.25 1.08 -1.63
C GLN A 219 16.87 1.68 -1.87
N LYS A 220 16.77 3.01 -1.92
CA LYS A 220 15.51 3.74 -2.16
C LYS A 220 14.87 3.38 -3.49
N GLU A 221 15.66 3.26 -4.55
CA GLU A 221 15.15 2.91 -5.88
C GLU A 221 14.66 1.46 -5.93
N LEU A 222 15.45 0.51 -5.42
CA LEU A 222 15.07 -0.90 -5.38
C LEU A 222 13.83 -1.14 -4.51
N GLU A 223 13.77 -0.54 -3.33
CA GLU A 223 12.61 -0.61 -2.44
C GLU A 223 11.35 -0.08 -3.13
N LYS A 224 11.45 1.09 -3.77
CA LYS A 224 10.35 1.67 -4.54
C LYS A 224 9.90 0.75 -5.67
N ASN A 225 10.83 0.19 -6.44
CA ASN A 225 10.50 -0.69 -7.57
C ASN A 225 9.81 -1.99 -7.10
N ILE A 226 10.24 -2.55 -5.98
CA ILE A 226 9.60 -3.72 -5.35
C ILE A 226 8.18 -3.35 -4.89
N ILE A 227 8.01 -2.23 -4.20
CA ILE A 227 6.70 -1.77 -3.72
C ILE A 227 5.77 -1.51 -4.90
N ASP A 228 6.23 -0.82 -5.93
CA ASP A 228 5.46 -0.54 -7.15
C ASP A 228 5.02 -1.84 -7.83
N ALA A 229 5.88 -2.86 -7.90
CA ALA A 229 5.50 -4.18 -8.40
C ALA A 229 4.40 -4.83 -7.53
N LEU A 230 4.51 -4.75 -6.20
CA LEU A 230 3.55 -5.31 -5.26
C LEU A 230 2.17 -4.62 -5.29
N ILE A 231 2.13 -3.31 -5.55
CA ILE A 231 0.90 -2.52 -5.60
C ILE A 231 0.40 -2.25 -7.03
N ARG A 232 1.06 -2.76 -8.07
CA ARG A 232 0.59 -2.65 -9.45
C ARG A 232 -0.75 -3.36 -9.58
N LEU A 233 -1.74 -2.66 -10.11
CA LEU A 233 -3.03 -3.25 -10.50
C LEU A 233 -2.89 -3.73 -11.94
N GLU A 234 -3.35 -4.95 -12.21
CA GLU A 234 -3.48 -5.48 -13.57
C GLU A 234 -4.89 -5.15 -14.09
N ASP A 235 -4.97 -4.88 -15.40
CA ASP A 235 -6.21 -4.54 -16.11
C ASP A 235 -7.10 -5.77 -16.33
#